data_AF-A0A543PF56-F1
#
_entry.id   AF-A0A543PF56-F1
#
_cell.length_a   1.000
_cell.length_b   1.000
_cell.length_c   1.000
_cell.angle_alpha   90.00
_cell.angle_beta   90.00
_cell.angle_gamma   90.00
#
_symmetry.space_group_name_H-M   'P 1'
#
loop_
_entity.id
_entity.type
_entity.pdbx_description
1 polymer ?
#
loop_
_entity_poly.entity_id
_entity_poly.type
_entity_poly.pdbx_seq_one_letter_code
_entity_poly.pdbx_strand_id
1 'polypeptide(L)'
;MVRRMQTTVKPLLGPRAAGAYAVLLLLVAAGAALLAAGVLFTGVTRDAADVTVYLSNSVRLDLDDRLDLPEGAALLGNLLPVQLHVPDLPLDVRLLAQSGDALLLLSIAVGALALAQVLRTVRAGRPFARRNATWLAVVAGAVVVGGCIPPVLRNVGAQAALGHLEVRGDPPFVTWSSFTWTPLLLGIVVLGIAEAFRRGAAMADDVDGLV
;
A
#
# COMPACT_ATOMS: atom_id res chain seq x y z
N MET A 1 17.98 17.99 -52.00
CA MET A 1 17.21 16.76 -51.73
C MET A 1 17.48 16.32 -50.29
N VAL A 2 16.57 16.61 -49.36
CA VAL A 2 16.73 16.21 -47.95
C VAL A 2 16.04 14.86 -47.76
N ARG A 3 16.81 13.82 -47.46
CA ARG A 3 16.33 12.46 -47.23
C ARG A 3 15.55 12.45 -45.92
N ARG A 4 14.22 12.33 -45.97
CA ARG A 4 13.39 12.17 -44.75
C ARG A 4 13.85 10.91 -44.02
N MET A 5 14.47 11.09 -42.86
CA MET A 5 14.85 10.00 -41.97
C MET A 5 13.57 9.47 -41.32
N GLN A 6 13.05 8.35 -41.81
CA GLN A 6 11.93 7.65 -41.18
C GLN A 6 12.45 7.04 -39.87
N THR A 7 12.23 7.75 -38.76
CA THR A 7 12.40 7.17 -37.44
C THR A 7 11.24 6.22 -37.18
N THR A 8 11.45 4.94 -37.45
CA THR A 8 10.49 3.87 -37.15
C THR A 8 10.47 3.64 -35.64
N VAL A 9 9.84 4.55 -34.89
CA VAL A 9 9.65 4.38 -33.45
C VAL A 9 8.55 3.34 -33.27
N LYS A 10 8.93 2.07 -33.19
CA LYS A 10 8.01 1.01 -32.77
C LYS A 10 7.57 1.32 -31.34
N PRO A 11 6.27 1.46 -31.06
CA PRO A 11 5.80 1.70 -29.70
C PRO A 11 6.23 0.52 -28.81
N LEU A 12 6.88 0.83 -27.69
CA LEU A 12 7.37 -0.15 -26.70
C LEU A 12 6.26 -1.06 -26.16
N LEU A 13 5.00 -0.60 -26.19
CA LEU A 13 3.81 -1.37 -25.85
C LEU A 13 2.81 -1.31 -27.00
N GLY A 14 2.55 -2.45 -27.65
CA GLY A 14 1.48 -2.56 -28.63
C GLY A 14 0.09 -2.42 -27.99
N PRO A 15 -0.95 -2.02 -28.74
CA PRO A 15 -2.31 -1.82 -28.23
C PRO A 15 -2.89 -3.05 -27.51
N ARG A 16 -2.50 -4.25 -27.96
CA ARG A 16 -2.88 -5.53 -27.34
C ARG A 16 -2.28 -5.70 -25.94
N ALA A 17 -1.01 -5.33 -25.76
CA ALA A 17 -0.31 -5.42 -24.49
C ALA A 17 -0.92 -4.46 -23.47
N ALA A 18 -1.15 -3.19 -23.84
CA ALA A 18 -1.82 -2.21 -22.97
C ALA A 18 -3.21 -2.69 -22.51
N GLY A 19 -3.94 -3.37 -23.40
CA GLY A 19 -5.21 -4.01 -23.08
C GLY A 19 -5.10 -5.12 -22.04
N ALA A 20 -4.15 -6.04 -22.21
CA ALA A 20 -3.93 -7.14 -21.27
C ALA A 20 -3.53 -6.63 -19.89
N TYR A 21 -2.63 -5.64 -19.81
CA TYR A 21 -2.23 -5.03 -18.54
C TYR A 21 -3.38 -4.29 -17.85
N ALA A 22 -4.24 -3.59 -18.61
CA ALA A 22 -5.42 -2.96 -18.03
C ALA A 22 -6.38 -4.00 -17.42
N VAL A 23 -6.58 -5.15 -18.07
CA VAL A 23 -7.41 -6.24 -17.52
C VAL A 23 -6.78 -6.81 -16.25
N LEU A 24 -5.47 -7.08 -16.27
CA LEU A 24 -4.75 -7.58 -15.10
C LEU A 24 -4.90 -6.62 -13.90
N LEU A 25 -4.73 -5.31 -14.12
CA LEU A 25 -4.89 -4.31 -13.06
C LEU A 25 -6.31 -4.26 -12.50
N LEU A 26 -7.34 -4.50 -13.32
CA LEU A 26 -8.72 -4.59 -12.83
C LEU A 26 -8.94 -5.83 -11.98
N LEU A 27 -8.33 -6.97 -12.36
CA LEU A 27 -8.38 -8.19 -11.55
C LEU A 27 -7.67 -7.98 -10.21
N VAL A 28 -6.51 -7.29 -10.21
CA VAL A 28 -5.82 -6.89 -8.98
C VAL A 28 -6.70 -5.97 -8.14
N ALA A 29 -7.36 -4.99 -8.75
CA ALA A 29 -8.24 -4.08 -8.03
C ALA A 29 -9.44 -4.80 -7.39
N ALA A 30 -10.10 -5.68 -8.14
CA ALA A 30 -11.21 -6.48 -7.65
C ALA A 30 -10.76 -7.45 -6.53
N GLY A 31 -9.65 -8.15 -6.74
CA GLY A 31 -9.08 -9.06 -5.74
C GLY A 31 -8.73 -8.35 -4.45
N ALA A 32 -8.04 -7.21 -4.53
CA ALA A 32 -7.68 -6.41 -3.36
C ALA A 32 -8.92 -5.86 -2.63
N ALA A 33 -9.94 -5.39 -3.35
CA ALA A 33 -11.20 -4.93 -2.74
C ALA A 33 -11.96 -6.07 -2.05
N LEU A 34 -12.02 -7.26 -2.67
CA LEU A 34 -12.63 -8.45 -2.06
C LEU A 34 -11.88 -8.90 -0.81
N LEU A 35 -10.55 -8.89 -0.83
CA LEU A 35 -9.73 -9.19 0.34
C LEU A 35 -9.96 -8.15 1.45
N ALA A 36 -10.06 -6.86 1.13
CA ALA A 36 -10.35 -5.82 2.11
C ALA A 36 -11.72 -6.05 2.78
N ALA A 37 -12.75 -6.39 1.98
CA ALA A 37 -14.07 -6.75 2.50
C ALA A 37 -14.01 -8.01 3.35
N GLY A 38 -13.24 -9.03 2.94
CA GLY A 38 -13.02 -10.25 3.69
C GLY A 38 -12.35 -10.00 5.05
N VAL A 39 -11.31 -9.15 5.08
CA VAL A 39 -10.66 -8.72 6.32
C VAL A 39 -11.72 -8.09 7.23
N LEU A 40 -12.40 -7.02 6.82
CA LEU A 40 -13.42 -6.36 7.65
C LEU A 40 -14.52 -7.32 8.11
N PHE A 41 -14.95 -8.24 7.23
CA PHE A 41 -15.94 -9.26 7.57
C PHE A 41 -15.44 -10.21 8.67
N THR A 42 -14.17 -10.63 8.64
CA THR A 42 -13.57 -11.40 9.74
C THR A 42 -13.55 -10.60 11.04
N GLY A 43 -13.28 -9.30 10.97
CA GLY A 43 -13.34 -8.39 12.12
C GLY A 43 -14.72 -8.27 12.73
N VAL A 44 -15.79 -8.41 11.94
CA VAL A 44 -17.18 -8.40 12.44
C VAL A 44 -17.61 -9.77 12.96
N THR A 45 -17.11 -10.87 12.40
CA THR A 45 -17.61 -12.23 12.69
C THR A 45 -16.81 -12.99 13.75
N ARG A 46 -15.54 -12.67 13.97
CA ARG A 46 -14.68 -13.39 14.94
C ARG A 46 -14.50 -12.61 16.23
N ASP A 47 -14.78 -13.23 17.37
CA ASP A 47 -14.61 -12.60 18.70
C ASP A 47 -13.15 -12.44 19.16
N ALA A 48 -12.19 -12.53 18.23
CA ALA A 48 -10.78 -12.34 18.50
C ALA A 48 -10.14 -11.51 17.40
N ALA A 49 -9.04 -10.83 17.74
CA ALA A 49 -8.17 -10.19 16.76
C ALA A 49 -6.71 -10.61 16.98
N ASP A 50 -6.00 -10.80 15.87
CA ASP A 50 -4.55 -10.97 15.88
C ASP A 50 -3.92 -9.59 15.70
N VAL A 51 -3.14 -9.14 16.69
CA VAL A 51 -2.42 -7.87 16.64
C VAL A 51 -0.92 -8.09 16.67
N THR A 52 -0.20 -7.39 15.80
CA THR A 52 1.26 -7.43 15.82
C THR A 52 1.78 -6.51 16.91
N VAL A 53 2.52 -7.09 17.86
CA VAL A 53 3.22 -6.38 18.93
C VAL A 53 4.70 -6.76 18.90
N TYR A 54 5.54 -6.02 19.62
CA TYR A 54 6.96 -6.34 19.73
C TYR A 54 7.29 -6.76 21.14
N LEU A 55 8.12 -7.79 21.31
CA LEU A 55 8.62 -8.16 22.64
C LEU A 55 9.51 -7.05 23.20
N SER A 56 9.36 -6.77 24.50
CA SER A 56 10.28 -5.89 25.21
C SER A 56 11.66 -6.52 25.32
N ASN A 57 12.68 -5.69 25.56
CA ASN A 57 14.05 -6.18 25.78
C ASN A 57 14.15 -7.08 27.01
N SER A 58 13.36 -6.82 28.07
CA SER A 58 13.34 -7.64 29.29
C SER A 58 12.81 -9.04 29.00
N VAL A 59 11.70 -9.16 28.26
CA VAL A 59 11.15 -10.47 27.86
C VAL A 59 12.06 -11.18 26.87
N ARG A 60 12.70 -10.45 25.95
CA ARG A 60 13.64 -11.04 24.99
C ARG A 60 14.83 -11.69 25.72
N LEU A 61 15.42 -11.01 26.70
CA LEU A 61 16.54 -11.53 27.47
C LEU A 61 16.13 -12.79 28.26
N ASP A 62 14.97 -12.78 28.91
CA ASP A 62 14.43 -13.98 29.58
C ASP A 62 14.14 -15.12 28.58
N LEU A 63 13.80 -14.80 27.32
CA LEU A 63 13.59 -15.81 26.28
C LEU A 63 14.92 -16.40 25.76
N ASP A 64 15.95 -15.58 25.56
CA ASP A 64 17.30 -16.02 25.20
C ASP A 64 17.82 -17.03 26.25
N ASP A 65 17.62 -16.74 27.54
CA ASP A 65 18.03 -17.63 28.65
C ASP A 65 17.27 -18.96 28.68
N ARG A 66 16.04 -19.01 28.15
CA ARG A 66 15.18 -20.22 28.16
C ARG A 66 15.33 -21.09 26.93
N LEU A 67 15.82 -20.55 25.82
CA LEU A 67 15.87 -21.26 24.53
C LEU A 67 17.08 -22.19 24.37
N ASP A 68 17.92 -22.32 25.40
CA ASP A 68 19.15 -23.14 25.40
C ASP A 68 19.94 -22.97 24.09
N LEU A 69 20.19 -21.71 23.75
CA LEU A 69 20.88 -21.36 22.52
C LEU A 69 22.34 -21.85 22.58
N PRO A 70 22.89 -22.34 21.45
CA PRO A 70 24.30 -22.74 21.38
C PRO A 70 25.23 -21.60 21.81
N GLU A 71 26.40 -21.92 22.37
CA GLU A 71 27.39 -20.91 22.75
C GLU A 71 27.70 -19.94 21.59
N GLY A 72 27.50 -18.65 21.86
CA GLY A 72 27.70 -17.57 20.87
C GLY A 72 26.48 -17.24 19.99
N ALA A 73 25.37 -17.98 20.12
CA ALA A 73 24.10 -17.61 19.50
C ALA A 73 23.26 -16.72 20.43
N ALA A 74 22.73 -15.62 19.89
CA ALA A 74 21.79 -14.74 20.57
C ALA A 74 20.72 -14.28 19.58
N LEU A 75 19.49 -14.03 20.04
CA LEU A 75 18.46 -13.44 19.19
C LEU A 75 18.84 -12.00 18.83
N LEU A 76 19.28 -11.79 17.58
CA LEU A 76 19.61 -10.46 17.06
C LEU A 76 18.33 -9.71 16.67
N GLY A 77 18.10 -8.55 17.30
CA GLY A 77 17.00 -7.65 16.98
C GLY A 77 16.44 -6.98 18.23
N ASN A 78 16.29 -5.65 18.20
CA ASN A 78 15.81 -4.89 19.35
C ASN A 78 14.29 -4.99 19.55
N LEU A 79 13.56 -5.58 18.60
CA LEU A 79 12.10 -5.63 18.55
C LEU A 79 11.66 -6.86 17.72
N LEU A 80 11.42 -7.99 18.39
CA LEU A 80 10.90 -9.20 17.74
C LEU A 80 9.39 -9.05 17.51
N PRO A 81 8.90 -8.96 16.27
CA PRO A 81 7.47 -8.90 16.02
C PRO A 81 6.84 -10.25 16.35
N VAL A 82 5.80 -10.23 17.17
CA VAL A 82 4.99 -11.40 17.52
C VAL A 82 3.52 -11.08 17.23
N GLN A 83 2.79 -12.09 16.75
CA GLN A 83 1.34 -12.00 16.63
C GLN A 83 0.73 -12.38 17.97
N LEU A 84 0.07 -11.42 18.60
CA LEU A 84 -0.69 -11.64 19.82
C LEU A 84 -2.15 -11.91 19.45
N HIS A 85 -2.61 -13.12 19.69
CA HIS A 85 -4.01 -13.49 19.58
C HIS A 85 -4.75 -13.01 20.83
N VAL A 86 -5.70 -12.08 20.66
CA VAL A 86 -6.47 -11.52 21.78
C VAL A 86 -7.94 -11.93 21.63
N PRO A 87 -8.43 -12.85 22.49
CA PRO A 87 -9.83 -13.22 22.53
C PRO A 87 -10.69 -12.12 23.18
N ASP A 88 -11.99 -12.19 22.96
CA ASP A 88 -13.04 -11.38 23.60
C ASP A 88 -12.89 -9.86 23.44
N LEU A 89 -12.32 -9.42 22.32
CA LEU A 89 -12.18 -7.99 22.04
C LEU A 89 -13.52 -7.33 21.66
N PRO A 90 -13.75 -6.08 22.09
CA PRO A 90 -14.91 -5.33 21.64
C PRO A 90 -14.81 -5.01 20.14
N LEU A 91 -15.97 -4.86 19.49
CA LEU A 91 -16.10 -4.72 18.03
C LEU A 91 -15.30 -3.54 17.47
N ASP A 92 -15.27 -2.42 18.18
CA ASP A 92 -14.54 -1.22 17.80
C ASP A 92 -13.03 -1.47 17.72
N VAL A 93 -12.45 -2.14 18.73
CA VAL A 93 -11.02 -2.50 18.74
C VAL A 93 -10.70 -3.53 17.66
N ARG A 94 -11.59 -4.50 17.42
CA ARG A 94 -11.44 -5.48 16.33
C ARG A 94 -11.39 -4.81 14.95
N LEU A 95 -12.32 -3.90 14.70
CA LEU A 95 -12.35 -3.15 13.44
C LEU A 95 -11.14 -2.23 13.32
N LEU A 96 -10.70 -1.59 14.41
CA LEU A 96 -9.52 -0.74 14.42
C LEU A 96 -8.24 -1.53 14.13
N ALA A 97 -8.06 -2.69 14.75
CA ALA A 97 -6.91 -3.58 14.52
C ALA A 97 -6.79 -3.99 13.04
N GLN A 98 -7.92 -4.24 12.38
CA GLN A 98 -7.96 -4.67 10.98
C GLN A 98 -8.02 -3.53 9.97
N SER A 99 -8.33 -2.31 10.42
CA SER A 99 -8.50 -1.14 9.55
C SER A 99 -7.24 -0.82 8.75
N GLY A 100 -6.05 -1.07 9.31
CA GLY A 100 -4.78 -0.88 8.60
C GLY A 100 -4.66 -1.78 7.37
N ASP A 101 -4.94 -3.08 7.51
CA ASP A 101 -4.87 -4.04 6.40
C ASP A 101 -5.93 -3.76 5.34
N ALA A 102 -7.16 -3.46 5.78
CA ALA A 102 -8.24 -3.07 4.88
C ALA A 102 -7.88 -1.81 4.09
N LEU A 103 -7.33 -0.77 4.74
CA LEU A 103 -6.93 0.47 4.09
C LEU A 103 -5.79 0.27 3.08
N LEU A 104 -4.81 -0.58 3.41
CA LEU A 104 -3.73 -0.94 2.49
C LEU A 104 -4.30 -1.61 1.22
N LEU A 105 -5.16 -2.61 1.40
CA LEU A 105 -5.79 -3.33 0.30
C LEU A 105 -6.68 -2.43 -0.56
N LEU A 106 -7.47 -1.56 0.06
CA LEU A 106 -8.28 -0.56 -0.65
C LEU A 106 -7.40 0.44 -1.42
N SER A 107 -6.27 0.85 -0.84
CA SER A 107 -5.31 1.73 -1.51
C SER A 107 -4.70 1.05 -2.75
N ILE A 108 -4.34 -0.24 -2.64
CA ILE A 108 -3.91 -1.06 -3.79
C ILE A 108 -5.03 -1.12 -4.85
N ALA A 109 -6.27 -1.35 -4.43
CA ALA A 109 -7.41 -1.44 -5.34
C ALA A 109 -7.63 -0.13 -6.12
N VAL A 110 -7.62 1.01 -5.43
CA VAL A 110 -7.77 2.34 -6.02
C VAL A 110 -6.61 2.66 -6.97
N GLY A 111 -5.37 2.41 -6.56
CA GLY A 111 -4.19 2.62 -7.40
C GLY A 111 -4.21 1.77 -8.66
N ALA A 112 -4.52 0.48 -8.54
CA ALA A 112 -4.62 -0.43 -9.68
C ALA A 112 -5.75 -0.03 -10.63
N LEU A 113 -6.92 0.36 -10.10
CA LEU A 113 -8.03 0.86 -10.90
C LEU A 113 -7.65 2.13 -11.66
N ALA A 114 -7.01 3.10 -11.01
CA ALA A 114 -6.58 4.34 -11.63
C ALA A 114 -5.55 4.10 -12.74
N LEU A 115 -4.55 3.23 -12.52
CA LEU A 115 -3.60 2.82 -13.56
C LEU A 115 -4.30 2.12 -14.74
N ALA A 116 -5.29 1.27 -14.48
CA ALA A 116 -6.07 0.63 -15.54
C ALA A 116 -6.79 1.65 -16.42
N GLN A 117 -7.29 2.76 -15.84
CA GLN A 117 -7.88 3.84 -16.63
C GLN A 117 -6.85 4.55 -17.51
N VAL A 118 -5.64 4.80 -17.00
CA VAL A 118 -4.56 5.37 -17.81
C VAL A 118 -4.23 4.44 -18.98
N LEU A 119 -4.06 3.14 -18.75
CA LEU A 119 -3.75 2.19 -19.83
C LEU A 119 -4.87 2.08 -20.88
N ARG A 120 -6.13 2.19 -20.47
CA ARG A 120 -7.28 2.20 -21.39
C ARG A 120 -7.24 3.41 -22.33
N THR A 121 -6.91 4.60 -21.82
CA THR A 121 -6.81 5.81 -22.67
C THR A 121 -5.60 5.74 -23.60
N VAL A 122 -4.47 5.21 -23.14
CA VAL A 122 -3.28 4.96 -23.95
C VAL A 122 -3.61 3.99 -25.09
N ARG A 123 -4.34 2.91 -24.79
CA ARG A 123 -4.84 1.97 -25.82
C ARG A 123 -5.76 2.63 -26.83
N ALA A 124 -6.55 3.62 -26.41
CA ALA A 124 -7.41 4.41 -27.29
C ALA A 124 -6.64 5.46 -28.12
N GLY A 125 -5.30 5.49 -28.04
CA GLY A 125 -4.47 6.43 -28.79
C GLY A 125 -4.41 7.84 -28.19
N ARG A 126 -4.86 8.02 -26.93
CA ARG A 126 -4.88 9.33 -26.25
C ARG A 126 -4.00 9.30 -24.98
N PRO A 127 -2.68 9.11 -25.10
CA PRO A 127 -1.79 8.98 -23.94
C PRO A 127 -1.75 10.25 -23.08
N PHE A 128 -1.86 11.43 -23.68
CA PHE A 128 -1.86 12.72 -22.98
C PHE A 128 -3.26 13.28 -22.72
N ALA A 129 -4.28 12.43 -22.59
CA ALA A 129 -5.59 12.92 -22.15
C ALA A 129 -5.45 13.60 -20.78
N ARG A 130 -5.99 14.83 -20.62
CA ARG A 130 -5.94 15.59 -19.36
C ARG A 130 -6.35 14.76 -18.12
N ARG A 131 -7.30 13.84 -18.31
CA ARG A 131 -7.80 12.91 -17.28
C ARG A 131 -6.73 11.94 -16.76
N ASN A 132 -5.70 11.60 -17.55
CA ASN A 132 -4.61 10.72 -17.12
C ASN A 132 -3.75 11.37 -16.04
N ALA A 133 -3.54 12.68 -16.08
CA ALA A 133 -2.86 13.39 -15.01
C ALA A 133 -3.63 13.26 -13.68
N THR A 134 -4.97 13.36 -13.72
CA THR A 134 -5.82 13.12 -12.55
C THR A 134 -5.70 11.68 -12.05
N TRP A 135 -5.75 10.69 -12.93
CA TRP A 135 -5.60 9.29 -12.53
C TRP A 135 -4.23 8.99 -11.93
N LEU A 136 -3.14 9.54 -12.48
CA LEU A 136 -1.80 9.41 -11.91
C LEU A 136 -1.70 10.10 -10.54
N ALA A 137 -2.36 11.24 -10.34
CA ALA A 137 -2.46 11.86 -9.02
C ALA A 137 -3.22 10.97 -8.02
N VAL A 138 -4.27 10.28 -8.44
CA VAL A 138 -4.97 9.27 -7.61
C VAL A 138 -4.04 8.12 -7.24
N VAL A 139 -3.21 7.64 -8.17
CA VAL A 139 -2.20 6.60 -7.89
C VAL A 139 -1.21 7.10 -6.84
N ALA A 140 -0.69 8.32 -6.98
CA ALA A 140 0.22 8.91 -6.00
C ALA A 140 -0.43 8.99 -4.61
N GLY A 141 -1.67 9.48 -4.54
CA GLY A 141 -2.44 9.54 -3.29
C GLY A 141 -2.63 8.17 -2.66
N ALA A 142 -3.00 7.16 -3.46
CA ALA A 142 -3.16 5.79 -2.99
C ALA A 142 -1.86 5.18 -2.45
N VAL A 143 -0.72 5.44 -3.09
CA VAL A 143 0.60 4.99 -2.61
C VAL A 143 0.94 5.62 -1.27
N VAL A 144 0.74 6.94 -1.13
CA VAL A 144 1.04 7.66 0.12
C VAL A 144 0.11 7.19 1.24
N VAL A 145 -1.19 7.14 0.98
CA VAL A 145 -2.20 6.70 1.96
C VAL A 145 -1.93 5.26 2.39
N GLY A 146 -1.80 4.33 1.43
CA GLY A 146 -1.57 2.91 1.72
C GLY A 146 -0.19 2.61 2.32
N GLY A 147 0.81 3.45 2.08
CA GLY A 147 2.15 3.26 2.64
C GLY A 147 2.36 3.89 4.01
N CYS A 148 1.70 5.02 4.31
CA CYS A 148 1.94 5.79 5.52
C CYS A 148 0.90 5.54 6.62
N ILE A 149 -0.39 5.36 6.28
CA ILE A 149 -1.46 5.29 7.27
C ILE A 149 -1.64 3.89 7.88
N PRO A 150 -1.60 2.78 7.12
CA PRO A 150 -1.76 1.43 7.67
C PRO A 150 -0.84 1.06 8.85
N PRO A 151 0.47 1.37 8.84
CA PRO A 151 1.34 1.08 9.98
C PRO A 151 0.88 1.80 11.26
N VAL A 152 0.40 3.05 11.13
CA VAL A 152 -0.15 3.83 12.24
C VAL A 152 -1.42 3.19 12.78
N LEU A 153 -2.36 2.81 11.90
CA LEU A 153 -3.61 2.16 12.30
C LEU A 153 -3.37 0.82 12.99
N ARG A 154 -2.44 -0.01 12.48
CA ARG A 154 -2.05 -1.27 13.12
C ARG A 154 -1.47 -1.04 14.51
N ASN A 155 -0.61 -0.02 14.66
CA ASN A 155 -0.01 0.33 15.95
C ASN A 155 -1.08 0.81 16.95
N VAL A 156 -1.99 1.70 16.54
CA VAL A 156 -3.10 2.16 17.38
C VAL A 156 -4.03 1.00 17.77
N GLY A 157 -4.34 0.11 16.83
CA GLY A 157 -5.12 -1.10 17.12
C GLY A 157 -4.44 -2.04 18.11
N ALA A 158 -3.12 -2.23 17.99
CA ALA A 158 -2.33 -3.00 18.94
C ALA A 158 -2.32 -2.35 20.35
N GLN A 159 -2.18 -1.02 20.43
CA GLN A 159 -2.27 -0.31 21.72
C GLN A 159 -3.65 -0.45 22.36
N ALA A 160 -4.72 -0.34 21.57
CA ALA A 160 -6.09 -0.52 22.07
C ALA A 160 -6.32 -1.95 22.59
N ALA A 161 -5.81 -2.96 21.88
CA ALA A 161 -5.90 -4.36 22.32
C ALA A 161 -5.09 -4.63 23.61
N LEU A 162 -3.87 -4.09 23.71
CA LEU A 162 -3.06 -4.19 24.95
C LEU A 162 -3.72 -3.47 26.12
N GLY A 163 -4.36 -2.32 25.86
CA GLY A 163 -5.13 -1.58 26.86
C GLY A 163 -6.33 -2.38 27.37
N HIS A 164 -7.02 -3.11 26.49
CA HIS A 164 -8.11 -4.01 26.87
C HIS A 164 -7.66 -5.16 27.76
N LEU A 165 -6.46 -5.70 27.53
CA LEU A 165 -5.86 -6.76 28.37
C LEU A 165 -5.34 -6.27 29.72
N GLU A 166 -5.47 -4.96 30.03
CA GLU A 166 -4.96 -4.33 31.25
C GLU A 166 -3.48 -4.63 31.55
N VAL A 167 -2.67 -4.81 30.51
CA VAL A 167 -1.22 -5.04 30.65
C VAL A 167 -0.57 -3.75 31.19
N ARG A 168 -0.51 -3.61 32.52
CA ARG A 168 0.09 -2.48 33.26
C ARG A 168 1.42 -2.89 33.88
N GLY A 169 2.43 -2.02 33.82
CA GLY A 169 3.76 -2.27 34.40
C GLY A 169 4.88 -2.02 33.40
N ASP A 170 6.03 -2.68 33.57
CA ASP A 170 7.06 -2.81 32.52
C ASP A 170 6.53 -3.79 31.47
N PRO A 171 5.95 -3.30 30.35
CA PRO A 171 5.06 -4.12 29.58
C PRO A 171 5.88 -5.16 28.80
N PRO A 172 5.49 -6.44 28.83
CA PRO A 172 6.17 -7.49 28.05
C PRO A 172 6.11 -7.22 26.54
N PHE A 173 5.18 -6.36 26.13
CA PHE A 173 4.94 -5.96 24.76
C PHE A 173 5.06 -4.45 24.59
N VAL A 174 5.72 -4.01 23.53
CA VAL A 174 5.82 -2.61 23.12
C VAL A 174 5.25 -2.45 21.72
N THR A 175 4.62 -1.32 21.46
CA THR A 175 4.18 -0.95 20.12
C THR A 175 5.21 -0.04 19.48
N TRP A 176 5.83 -0.49 18.40
CA TRP A 176 6.76 0.32 17.62
C TRP A 176 6.14 0.68 16.28
N SER A 177 6.34 1.91 15.83
CA SER A 177 5.95 2.34 14.48
C SER A 177 7.18 2.85 13.77
N SER A 178 7.62 2.12 12.73
CA SER A 178 8.65 2.61 11.84
C SER A 178 8.01 3.46 10.76
N PHE A 179 8.31 4.76 10.77
CA PHE A 179 7.92 5.63 9.67
C PHE A 179 8.89 5.41 8.49
N THR A 180 8.35 5.02 7.34
CA THR A 180 9.14 4.90 6.10
C THR A 180 8.84 6.06 5.17
N TRP A 181 9.90 6.70 4.64
CA TRP A 181 9.79 7.78 3.67
C TRP A 181 9.55 7.29 2.24
N THR A 182 9.75 6.00 1.98
CA THR A 182 9.65 5.41 0.63
C THR A 182 8.31 5.69 -0.06
N PRO A 183 7.14 5.52 0.57
CA PRO A 183 5.86 5.79 -0.07
C PRO A 183 5.67 7.27 -0.44
N LEU A 184 6.18 8.18 0.39
CA LEU A 184 6.12 9.62 0.14
C LEU A 184 6.97 10.00 -1.08
N LEU A 185 8.21 9.51 -1.13
CA LEU A 185 9.10 9.74 -2.27
C LEU A 185 8.52 9.16 -3.56
N LEU A 186 7.96 7.96 -3.51
CA LEU A 186 7.31 7.33 -4.66
C LEU A 186 6.08 8.15 -5.11
N GLY A 187 5.26 8.64 -4.18
CA GLY A 187 4.14 9.52 -4.47
C GLY A 187 4.57 10.81 -5.19
N ILE A 188 5.66 11.44 -4.73
CA ILE A 188 6.24 12.64 -5.37
C ILE A 188 6.69 12.33 -6.80
N VAL A 189 7.37 11.20 -7.02
CA VAL A 189 7.79 10.77 -8.37
C VAL A 189 6.58 10.59 -9.28
N VAL A 190 5.53 9.91 -8.80
CA VAL A 190 4.30 9.70 -9.59
C VAL A 190 3.59 11.02 -9.88
N LEU A 191 3.58 11.98 -8.95
CA LEU A 191 3.06 13.33 -9.20
C LEU A 191 3.87 14.09 -10.25
N GLY A 192 5.20 13.93 -10.26
CA GLY A 192 6.06 14.47 -11.32
C GLY A 192 5.67 13.93 -12.70
N ILE A 193 5.39 12.62 -12.78
CA ILE A 193 4.87 11.99 -14.01
C ILE A 193 3.48 12.55 -14.36
N ALA A 194 2.59 12.72 -13.39
CA ALA A 194 1.27 13.29 -13.60
C ALA A 194 1.34 14.72 -14.19
N GLU A 195 2.27 15.54 -13.70
CA GLU A 195 2.52 16.89 -14.20
C GLU A 195 3.09 16.87 -15.63
N ALA A 196 3.99 15.93 -15.95
CA ALA A 196 4.47 15.74 -17.31
C ALA A 196 3.32 15.41 -18.28
N PHE A 197 2.37 14.54 -17.87
CA PHE A 197 1.17 14.24 -18.65
C PHE A 197 0.26 15.46 -18.82
N ARG A 198 0.13 16.29 -17.78
CA ARG A 198 -0.66 17.53 -17.83
C ARG A 198 -0.09 18.53 -18.82
N ARG A 199 1.23 18.74 -18.81
CA ARG A 199 1.91 19.62 -19.76
C ARG A 199 1.88 19.06 -21.17
N GLY A 200 2.04 17.74 -21.33
CA GLY A 200 1.90 17.07 -22.62
C GLY A 200 0.49 17.22 -23.21
N ALA A 201 -0.54 17.22 -22.36
CA ALA A 201 -1.92 17.47 -22.79
C ALA A 201 -2.10 18.89 -23.34
N ALA A 202 -1.54 19.89 -22.64
CA ALA A 202 -1.59 21.28 -23.08
C ALA A 202 -0.88 21.48 -24.44
N MET A 203 0.30 20.87 -24.61
CA MET A 203 1.02 20.93 -25.89
C MET A 203 0.26 20.24 -27.04
N ALA A 204 -0.44 19.14 -26.76
CA ALA A 204 -1.26 18.46 -27.76
C ALA A 204 -2.43 19.34 -28.22
N ASP A 205 -3.10 20.01 -27.28
CA ASP A 205 -4.21 20.92 -27.56
C ASP A 205 -3.74 22.12 -28.42
N ASP A 206 -2.53 22.64 -28.18
CA ASP A 206 -1.95 23.76 -28.94
C ASP A 206 -1.64 23.38 -30.40
N VAL A 207 -1.20 22.15 -30.66
CA VAL A 207 -0.89 21.66 -32.01
C VAL A 207 -2.15 21.39 -32.82
N ASP A 208 -3.18 20.82 -32.19
CA ASP A 208 -4.47 20.57 -32.85
C ASP A 208 -5.17 21.89 -33.28
N GLY A 209 -4.85 23.02 -32.65
CA GLY A 209 -5.38 24.34 -33.00
C GLY A 209 -4.67 25.04 -34.17
N LEU A 210 -3.57 24.49 -34.70
CA LEU A 210 -2.77 25.08 -35.77
C LEU A 210 -3.06 24.47 -37.16
N VAL A 211 -3.95 23.49 -37.25
CA VAL A 211 -4.28 22.74 -38.49
C VAL A 211 -5.67 23.09 -38.99
#